data_AF-A0A1A8E2I8-F1
#
_entry.id   AF-A0A1A8E2I8-F1
#
_cell.length_a   1.000
_cell.length_b   1.000
_cell.length_c   1.000
_cell.angle_alpha   90.00
_cell.angle_beta   90.00
_cell.angle_gamma   90.00
#
_symmetry.space_group_name_H-M   'P 1'
#
loop_
_entity.id
_entity.type
_entity.pdbx_description
1 polymer ?
#
loop_
_entity_poly.entity_id
_entity_poly.type
_entity_poly.pdbx_seq_one_letter_code
_entity_poly.pdbx_strand_id
1 'polypeptide(L)'
;MDTLESELTCPICLELFEDPLLLPCAHSLCFGCAHRILVSHCATNESVQSIGAFQCPTCRYVISLSPERGLDGLKRNVTLQNIIDRVQRASSSAGLPLPLPLPAPNSGPNSPSKEGSNRLALVPVSAAMSSPGTTPEPIQCQFCEQDPPQEAVKTCVT
;
A
#
# COMPACT_ATOMS: atom_id res chain seq x y z
N MET A 1 -12.82 2.62 -22.35
CA MET A 1 -12.83 2.41 -20.91
C MET A 1 -11.43 1.98 -20.55
N ASP A 2 -10.66 2.92 -20.04
CA ASP A 2 -9.30 2.68 -19.55
C ASP A 2 -9.41 1.82 -18.30
N THR A 3 -8.79 0.65 -18.32
CA THR A 3 -8.78 -0.28 -17.19
C THR A 3 -7.72 0.16 -16.19
N LEU A 4 -7.94 -0.07 -14.89
CA LEU A 4 -7.01 0.32 -13.80
C LEU A 4 -5.56 -0.17 -14.04
N GLU A 5 -5.40 -1.29 -14.75
CA GLU A 5 -4.09 -1.80 -15.16
C GLU A 5 -3.28 -0.79 -16.00
N SER A 6 -3.93 0.01 -16.85
CA SER A 6 -3.28 1.00 -17.71
C SER A 6 -2.59 2.10 -16.90
N GLU A 7 -3.19 2.55 -15.80
CA GLU A 7 -2.62 3.52 -14.86
C GLU A 7 -1.44 2.95 -14.06
N LEU A 8 -1.36 1.62 -13.99
CA LEU A 8 -0.31 0.88 -13.28
C LEU A 8 0.79 0.37 -14.23
N THR A 9 0.78 0.78 -15.50
CA THR A 9 1.80 0.42 -16.47
C THR A 9 2.93 1.44 -16.56
N CYS A 10 4.14 0.92 -16.74
CA CYS A 10 5.32 1.73 -16.97
C CYS A 10 5.30 2.27 -18.41
N PRO A 11 5.51 3.58 -18.63
CA PRO A 11 5.50 4.18 -19.97
C PRO A 11 6.68 3.75 -20.87
N ILE A 12 7.60 2.93 -20.35
CA ILE A 12 8.82 2.50 -21.06
C ILE A 12 8.74 1.04 -21.49
N CYS A 13 8.45 0.11 -20.57
CA CYS A 13 8.28 -1.30 -20.92
C CYS A 13 6.83 -1.66 -21.30
N LEU A 14 5.86 -0.77 -21.04
CA LEU A 14 4.43 -1.00 -21.27
C LEU A 14 3.86 -2.20 -20.49
N GLU A 15 4.57 -2.64 -19.46
CA GLU A 15 4.16 -3.67 -18.52
C GLU A 15 3.84 -3.04 -17.15
N LEU A 16 3.22 -3.79 -16.25
CA LEU A 16 3.02 -3.35 -14.87
C LEU A 16 4.35 -2.98 -14.21
N PHE A 17 4.35 -1.94 -13.38
CA PHE A 17 5.60 -1.52 -12.74
C PHE A 17 6.25 -2.63 -11.92
N GLU A 18 7.54 -2.86 -12.19
CA GLU A 18 8.41 -3.77 -11.45
C GLU A 18 9.51 -2.95 -10.77
N ASP A 19 9.59 -3.03 -9.44
CA ASP A 19 10.44 -2.17 -8.61
C ASP A 19 10.32 -0.67 -8.99
N PRO A 20 9.12 -0.05 -8.85
CA PRO A 20 8.90 1.32 -9.25
C PRO A 20 9.76 2.29 -8.44
N LEU A 21 10.64 3.03 -9.11
CA LEU A 21 11.36 4.17 -8.56
C LEU A 21 10.49 5.42 -8.63
N LEU A 22 10.41 6.14 -7.51
CA LEU A 22 9.81 7.47 -7.42
C LEU A 22 10.86 8.53 -7.78
N LEU A 23 10.64 9.20 -8.90
CA LEU A 23 11.49 10.29 -9.36
C LEU A 23 11.18 11.58 -8.58
N PRO A 24 12.12 12.54 -8.48
CA PRO A 24 11.88 13.85 -7.86
C PRO A 24 10.71 14.64 -8.46
N CYS A 25 10.36 14.37 -9.71
CA CYS A 25 9.19 14.94 -10.39
C CYS A 25 7.87 14.20 -10.11
N ALA A 26 7.84 13.31 -9.11
CA ALA A 26 6.70 12.48 -8.69
C ALA A 26 6.18 11.46 -9.73
N HIS A 27 6.88 11.25 -10.84
CA HIS A 27 6.59 10.15 -11.76
C HIS A 27 7.28 8.86 -11.31
N SER A 28 6.71 7.71 -11.68
CA SER A 28 7.28 6.40 -11.39
C SER A 28 7.80 5.73 -12.67
N LEU A 29 8.89 4.97 -12.54
CA LEU A 29 9.50 4.14 -13.58
C LEU A 29 10.04 2.86 -12.97
N CYS A 30 10.03 1.73 -13.69
CA CYS A 30 10.73 0.53 -13.22
C CYS A 30 12.23 0.81 -13.06
N PHE A 31 12.86 0.24 -12.03
CA PHE A 31 14.31 0.34 -11.83
C PHE A 31 15.10 0.00 -13.10
N GLY A 32 14.77 -1.13 -13.73
CA GLY A 32 15.42 -1.56 -14.98
C GLY A 32 15.19 -0.61 -16.17
N CYS A 33 14.03 0.05 -16.23
CA CYS A 33 13.74 1.05 -17.26
C CYS A 33 14.58 2.32 -17.06
N ALA A 34 14.66 2.82 -15.83
CA ALA A 34 15.51 3.96 -15.49
C ALA A 34 16.99 3.66 -15.78
N HIS A 35 17.47 2.45 -15.44
CA HIS A 35 18.82 2.01 -15.75
C HIS A 35 19.11 1.98 -17.25
N ARG A 36 18.18 1.47 -18.06
CA ARG A 36 18.32 1.44 -19.52
C ARG A 36 18.39 2.85 -20.12
N ILE A 37 17.56 3.78 -19.64
CA ILE A 37 17.61 5.19 -20.08
C ILE A 37 18.96 5.80 -19.73
N LEU A 38 19.43 5.58 -18.51
CA LEU A 38 20.71 6.08 -18.03
C LEU A 38 21.87 5.58 -18.90
N VAL A 39 21.96 4.28 -19.14
CA VAL A 39 23.02 3.67 -19.98
C VAL A 39 22.92 4.13 -21.44
N SER A 40 21.71 4.27 -21.99
CA SER A 40 21.52 4.73 -23.38
C SER A 40 22.01 6.16 -23.59
N HIS A 41 21.87 7.02 -22.58
CA HIS A 41 22.39 8.38 -22.59
C HIS A 41 23.93 8.45 -22.54
N CYS A 42 24.63 7.35 -22.26
CA CYS A 42 26.09 7.29 -22.11
C CYS A 42 26.83 6.86 -23.37
N ALA A 43 26.12 6.36 -24.38
CA ALA A 43 26.73 5.94 -25.63
C ALA A 43 27.38 7.11 -26.40
N THR A 44 27.10 8.35 -26.00
CA THR A 44 27.78 9.55 -26.51
C THR A 44 28.94 9.96 -25.58
N ASN A 45 30.08 9.30 -25.75
CA ASN A 45 31.43 9.88 -25.63
C ASN A 45 32.08 10.11 -24.24
N GLU A 46 31.45 9.84 -23.10
CA GLU A 46 32.08 10.08 -21.78
C GLU A 46 31.93 8.86 -20.87
N SER A 47 32.96 8.56 -20.07
CA SER A 47 33.05 7.33 -19.26
C SER A 47 31.80 7.10 -18.38
N VAL A 48 31.37 5.84 -18.27
CA VAL A 48 30.19 5.33 -17.54
C VAL A 48 30.13 5.75 -16.06
N GLN A 49 31.19 6.37 -15.52
CA GLN A 49 31.29 6.81 -14.13
C GLN A 49 30.82 8.25 -13.89
N SER A 50 30.50 9.02 -14.93
CA SER A 50 30.13 10.45 -14.82
C SER A 50 28.68 10.73 -15.18
N ILE A 51 27.77 9.79 -14.95
CA ILE A 51 26.37 9.90 -15.36
C ILE A 51 25.58 10.55 -14.24
N GLY A 52 25.74 11.86 -14.13
CA GLY A 52 25.14 12.65 -13.06
C GLY A 52 23.66 12.98 -13.26
N ALA A 53 23.05 12.68 -14.42
CA ALA A 53 21.64 13.00 -14.65
C ALA A 53 20.99 12.23 -15.82
N PHE A 54 19.65 12.12 -15.79
CA PHE A 54 18.81 11.72 -16.93
C PHE A 54 17.49 12.51 -16.96
N GLN A 55 16.74 12.46 -18.06
CA GLN A 55 15.45 13.13 -18.17
C GLN A 55 14.28 12.16 -17.93
N CYS A 56 13.27 12.63 -17.19
CA CYS A 56 12.00 11.91 -17.07
C CYS A 56 11.35 11.77 -18.45
N PRO A 57 10.99 10.56 -18.90
CA PRO A 57 10.32 10.35 -20.18
C PRO A 57 8.92 10.97 -20.22
N THR A 58 8.25 11.08 -19.06
CA THR A 58 6.88 11.59 -18.95
C THR A 58 6.82 13.11 -18.99
N CYS A 59 7.66 13.80 -18.22
CA CYS A 59 7.59 15.27 -18.07
C CYS A 59 8.87 16.02 -18.43
N ARG A 60 9.90 15.34 -18.95
CA ARG A 60 11.21 15.90 -19.33
C ARG A 60 11.99 16.57 -18.19
N TYR A 61 11.55 16.43 -16.94
CA TYR A 61 12.28 16.91 -15.78
C TYR A 61 13.66 16.24 -15.67
N VAL A 62 14.70 17.04 -15.43
CA VAL A 62 16.08 16.55 -15.28
C VAL A 62 16.29 16.03 -13.87
N ILE A 63 16.68 14.76 -13.76
CA ILE A 63 16.87 14.04 -12.51
C ILE A 63 18.36 13.88 -12.29
N SER A 64 18.90 14.60 -11.32
CA SER A 64 20.31 14.48 -10.95
C SER A 64 20.53 13.29 -10.01
N LEU A 65 21.51 12.45 -10.34
CA LEU A 65 21.91 11.27 -9.58
C LEU A 65 23.21 11.55 -8.82
N SER A 66 23.34 10.94 -7.64
CA SER A 66 24.59 10.99 -6.90
C SER A 66 25.63 10.08 -7.58
N PRO A 67 26.89 10.51 -7.75
CA PRO A 67 27.93 9.67 -8.38
C PRO A 67 28.22 8.38 -7.59
N GLU A 68 27.94 8.37 -6.29
CA GLU A 68 28.22 7.23 -5.39
C GLU A 68 27.11 6.17 -5.40
N ARG A 69 25.86 6.60 -5.57
CA ARG A 69 24.67 5.72 -5.45
C ARG A 69 23.91 5.55 -6.77
N GLY A 70 24.10 6.43 -7.75
CA GLY A 70 23.37 6.39 -9.00
C GLY A 70 21.86 6.32 -8.79
N LEU A 71 21.22 5.34 -9.44
CA LEU A 71 19.77 5.09 -9.34
C LEU A 71 19.35 4.50 -7.99
N ASP A 72 20.21 3.77 -7.28
CA ASP A 72 19.91 3.23 -5.95
C ASP A 72 19.71 4.33 -4.89
N GLY A 73 20.12 5.57 -5.19
CA GLY A 73 19.80 6.74 -4.39
C GLY A 73 18.35 7.22 -4.49
N LEU A 74 17.59 6.76 -5.49
CA LEU A 74 16.19 7.11 -5.66
C LEU A 74 15.29 6.26 -4.77
N LYS A 75 14.20 6.87 -4.27
CA LYS A 75 13.25 6.18 -3.40
C LYS A 75 12.39 5.20 -4.21
N ARG A 76 12.19 3.99 -3.69
CA ARG A 76 11.19 3.05 -4.24
C ARG A 76 9.78 3.44 -3.84
N ASN A 77 8.84 3.36 -4.77
CA ASN A 77 7.42 3.61 -4.56
C ASN A 77 6.71 2.33 -4.08
N VAL A 78 6.93 1.99 -2.81
CA VAL A 78 6.34 0.79 -2.18
C VAL A 78 4.81 0.82 -2.23
N THR A 79 4.19 2.00 -2.15
CA THR A 79 2.73 2.13 -2.25
C THR A 79 2.22 1.68 -3.61
N LEU A 80 2.86 2.11 -4.70
CA LEU A 80 2.51 1.67 -6.05
C LEU A 80 2.70 0.16 -6.22
N GLN A 81 3.80 -0.39 -5.70
CA GLN A 81 4.04 -1.83 -5.72
C GLN A 81 2.94 -2.61 -4.97
N ASN A 82 2.49 -2.11 -3.82
CA ASN A 82 1.41 -2.71 -3.04
C ASN A 82 0.06 -2.66 -3.77
N ILE A 83 -0.22 -1.59 -4.51
CA ILE A 83 -1.44 -1.46 -5.31
C ILE A 83 -1.44 -2.50 -6.44
N ILE A 84 -0.32 -2.61 -7.16
CA ILE A 84 -0.15 -3.60 -8.24
C ILE A 84 -0.38 -5.02 -7.73
N ASP A 85 0.23 -5.38 -6.60
CA ASP A 85 0.04 -6.69 -5.96
C ASP A 85 -1.45 -6.98 -5.63
N ARG A 86 -2.18 -5.99 -5.10
CA ARG A 86 -3.61 -6.14 -4.80
C ARG A 86 -4.46 -6.31 -6.05
N VAL A 87 -4.17 -5.54 -7.10
CA VAL A 87 -4.90 -5.63 -8.39
C VAL A 87 -4.66 -6.99 -9.05
N GLN A 88 -3.43 -7.49 -9.03
CA GLN A 88 -3.10 -8.81 -9.55
C GLN A 88 -3.82 -9.91 -8.76
N ARG A 89 -3.85 -9.81 -7.43
CA ARG A 89 -4.59 -10.75 -6.57
C ARG A 89 -6.09 -10.72 -6.82
N ALA A 90 -6.68 -9.53 -6.97
CA ALA A 90 -8.10 -9.37 -7.29
C ALA A 90 -8.45 -9.97 -8.66
N SER A 91 -7.61 -9.72 -9.67
CA SER A 91 -7.78 -10.27 -11.03
C SER A 91 -7.63 -11.79 -11.06
N SER A 92 -6.75 -12.34 -10.23
CA SER A 92 -6.56 -13.79 -10.07
C SER A 92 -7.71 -14.45 -9.30
N SER A 93 -8.35 -13.72 -8.37
CA SER A 93 -9.52 -14.20 -7.61
C SER A 93 -10.86 -14.07 -8.34
N ALA A 94 -10.89 -13.39 -9.49
CA ALA A 94 -12.06 -13.33 -10.36
C ALA A 94 -12.27 -14.60 -11.21
N GLY A 95 -11.39 -15.60 -11.09
CA GLY A 95 -11.57 -16.96 -11.61
C GLY A 95 -12.48 -17.86 -10.75
N LEU A 96 -13.53 -17.32 -10.13
CA LEU A 96 -14.58 -18.15 -9.54
C LEU A 96 -15.34 -18.86 -10.68
N PRO A 97 -15.48 -20.21 -10.66
CA PRO A 97 -16.45 -20.84 -11.53
C PRO A 97 -17.84 -20.30 -11.17
N LEU A 98 -18.64 -20.08 -12.21
CA LEU A 98 -20.06 -19.73 -12.17
C LEU A 98 -20.81 -20.43 -11.01
N PRO A 99 -21.81 -19.78 -10.39
CA PRO A 99 -22.51 -20.34 -9.24
C PRO A 99 -23.21 -21.65 -9.64
N LEU A 100 -22.77 -22.75 -9.02
CA LEU A 100 -23.50 -24.02 -9.03
C LEU A 100 -24.93 -23.81 -8.47
N PRO A 101 -25.95 -24.53 -8.97
CA PRO A 101 -27.32 -24.36 -8.48
C PRO A 101 -27.41 -24.79 -7.01
N LEU A 102 -27.97 -23.93 -6.18
CA LEU A 102 -28.32 -24.22 -4.78
C LEU A 102 -29.23 -25.46 -4.71
N PRO A 103 -28.96 -26.46 -3.85
CA PRO A 103 -29.97 -27.45 -3.51
C PRO A 103 -31.00 -26.83 -2.56
N ALA A 104 -32.28 -27.01 -2.91
CA ALA A 104 -33.44 -26.60 -2.11
C ALA A 104 -33.52 -27.33 -0.76
N PRO A 105 -34.22 -26.78 0.24
CA PRO A 105 -34.24 -27.30 1.61
C PRO A 105 -35.32 -28.38 1.79
N ASN A 106 -35.02 -29.41 2.58
CA ASN A 106 -36.03 -30.24 3.24
C ASN A 106 -35.53 -30.66 4.64
N SER A 107 -36.14 -30.12 5.69
CA SER A 107 -37.12 -30.81 6.55
C SER A 107 -36.47 -31.78 7.56
N GLY A 108 -36.42 -31.39 8.84
CA GLY A 108 -35.98 -32.22 9.98
C GLY A 108 -36.99 -33.34 10.33
N PRO A 109 -37.17 -33.77 11.60
CA PRO A 109 -36.41 -33.55 12.84
C PRO A 109 -36.01 -34.87 13.55
N ASN A 110 -35.12 -34.83 14.57
CA ASN A 110 -35.29 -35.51 15.87
C ASN A 110 -33.99 -35.55 16.72
N SER A 111 -34.11 -35.07 17.96
CA SER A 111 -33.32 -35.47 19.14
C SER A 111 -33.84 -36.84 19.66
N PRO A 112 -33.23 -37.58 20.63
CA PRO A 112 -32.42 -37.09 21.77
C PRO A 112 -31.26 -37.98 22.31
N SER A 113 -30.49 -37.36 23.23
CA SER A 113 -29.81 -37.86 24.44
C SER A 113 -28.92 -39.12 24.44
N LYS A 114 -27.65 -38.99 24.89
CA LYS A 114 -27.20 -39.27 26.28
C LYS A 114 -25.66 -39.40 26.43
N GLU A 115 -25.15 -38.68 27.46
CA GLU A 115 -24.18 -39.13 28.48
C GLU A 115 -22.71 -39.48 28.11
N GLY A 116 -21.78 -38.92 28.90
CA GLY A 116 -20.47 -39.54 29.14
C GLY A 116 -19.26 -38.61 29.07
N SER A 117 -18.87 -38.07 30.23
CA SER A 117 -17.50 -37.95 30.77
C SER A 117 -16.36 -37.76 29.75
N ASN A 118 -15.53 -36.71 29.83
CA ASN A 118 -14.44 -36.64 30.80
C ASN A 118 -13.80 -35.25 30.85
N ARG A 119 -13.54 -34.81 32.10
CA ARG A 119 -12.71 -33.68 32.53
C ARG A 119 -11.37 -33.67 31.81
N LEU A 120 -10.82 -32.49 31.55
CA LEU A 120 -9.45 -32.11 31.87
C LEU A 120 -9.35 -30.58 31.90
N ALA A 121 -8.92 -30.06 33.04
CA ALA A 121 -8.86 -28.66 33.39
C ALA A 121 -7.74 -27.93 32.64
N LEU A 122 -8.05 -26.74 32.12
CA LEU A 122 -7.05 -25.75 31.74
C LEU A 122 -7.25 -24.50 32.61
N VAL A 123 -6.16 -24.15 33.29
CA VAL A 123 -6.01 -23.11 34.29
C VAL A 123 -6.33 -21.72 33.71
N PRO A 124 -6.94 -20.80 34.49
CA PRO A 124 -7.12 -19.43 34.06
C PRO A 124 -5.80 -18.66 34.22
N VAL A 125 -5.35 -18.00 33.15
CA VAL A 125 -4.32 -16.96 33.25
C VAL A 125 -4.99 -15.66 33.66
N SER A 126 -4.87 -15.32 34.94
CA SER A 126 -5.24 -14.01 35.46
C SER A 126 -4.14 -13.01 35.12
N ALA A 127 -4.49 -11.94 34.39
CA ALA A 127 -3.71 -10.70 34.34
C ALA A 127 -4.62 -9.54 33.92
N ALA A 128 -5.49 -9.11 34.84
CA ALA A 128 -6.16 -7.82 34.76
C ALA A 128 -5.54 -6.91 35.84
N MET A 129 -4.70 -5.99 35.40
CA MET A 129 -4.15 -4.89 36.19
C MET A 129 -4.83 -3.60 35.71
N SER A 130 -5.95 -3.28 36.35
CA SER A 130 -6.62 -1.98 36.23
C SER A 130 -6.25 -1.16 37.45
N SER A 131 -5.40 -0.14 37.27
CA SER A 131 -5.12 0.94 38.21
C SER A 131 -4.71 2.19 37.40
N PRO A 132 -4.80 3.41 37.94
CA PRO A 132 -5.84 4.37 37.56
C PRO A 132 -5.22 5.51 36.74
N GLY A 133 -5.60 5.61 35.47
CA GLY A 133 -5.15 6.68 34.59
C GLY A 133 -6.10 7.88 34.67
N THR A 134 -5.67 8.93 35.36
CA THR A 134 -5.97 10.35 35.10
C THR A 134 -6.99 10.61 33.98
N THR A 135 -8.14 11.19 34.33
CA THR A 135 -9.01 11.84 33.35
C THR A 135 -8.17 12.81 32.52
N PRO A 136 -8.08 12.66 31.18
CA PRO A 136 -7.40 13.65 30.38
C PRO A 136 -8.26 14.92 30.41
N GLU A 137 -7.72 16.02 30.92
CA GLU A 137 -8.37 17.32 30.80
C GLU A 137 -8.64 17.61 29.31
N PRO A 138 -9.84 18.12 28.98
CA PRO A 138 -10.21 18.32 27.60
C PRO A 138 -9.39 19.46 26.98
N ILE A 139 -8.78 19.14 25.85
CA ILE A 139 -7.96 20.09 25.09
C ILE A 139 -8.90 21.06 24.38
N GLN A 140 -8.75 22.36 24.65
CA GLN A 140 -9.57 23.41 24.04
C GLN A 140 -9.11 23.68 22.60
N CYS A 141 -10.07 23.90 21.70
CA CYS A 141 -9.77 24.19 20.31
C CYS A 141 -9.24 25.62 20.15
N GLN A 142 -7.97 25.77 19.75
CA GLN A 142 -7.37 27.10 19.48
C GLN A 142 -7.82 27.75 18.16
N PHE A 143 -8.59 27.04 17.33
CA PHE A 143 -9.02 27.51 16.01
C PHE A 143 -10.49 27.93 15.95
N CYS A 144 -11.29 27.58 16.96
CA CYS A 144 -12.67 28.05 17.03
C CYS A 144 -12.69 29.45 17.66
N GLU A 145 -13.04 30.47 16.88
CA GLU A 145 -13.15 31.87 17.33
C GLU A 145 -14.42 32.14 18.18
N GLN A 146 -14.80 31.22 19.07
CA GLN A 146 -15.94 31.34 19.98
C GLN A 146 -15.48 31.73 21.39
N ASP A 147 -16.10 32.76 21.96
CA ASP A 147 -15.91 33.16 23.36
C ASP A 147 -17.12 32.67 24.18
N PRO A 148 -16.97 31.74 25.16
CA PRO A 148 -15.74 31.09 25.62
C PRO A 148 -15.30 29.87 24.77
N PRO A 149 -14.01 29.50 24.78
CA PRO A 149 -13.44 28.42 23.97
C PRO A 149 -14.02 27.04 24.33
N GLN A 150 -14.49 26.32 23.31
CA GLN A 150 -15.08 24.98 23.44
C GLN A 150 -14.04 23.87 23.31
N GLU A 151 -14.38 22.69 23.81
CA GLU A 151 -13.57 21.47 23.69
C GLU A 151 -13.36 21.08 22.22
N ALA A 152 -12.17 20.59 21.88
CA ALA A 152 -11.86 20.15 20.52
C ALA A 152 -12.67 18.90 20.15
N VAL A 153 -13.50 19.00 19.11
CA VAL A 153 -14.24 17.87 18.53
C VAL A 153 -13.55 17.35 17.27
N LYS A 154 -13.85 16.11 16.86
CA LYS A 154 -13.21 15.45 15.70
C LYS A 154 -13.34 16.18 14.35
N THR A 155 -14.19 17.20 14.28
CA THR A 155 -14.41 18.05 13.11
C THR A 155 -13.63 19.37 13.16
N CYS A 156 -12.92 19.66 14.27
CA CYS A 156 -12.04 20.82 14.37
C CYS A 156 -10.74 20.53 13.60
N VAL A 157 -10.39 21.40 12.63
CA VAL A 157 -9.32 21.24 11.62
C VAL A 157 -9.70 20.26 10.50
N THR A 158 -10.68 20.65 9.67
CA THR A 158 -10.65 20.39 8.23
C THR A 158 -10.36 21.70 7.52
#